data_AF-A0A9C8P401-F1
#
_entry.id   AF-A0A9C8P401-F1
#
_cell.length_a   1.000
_cell.length_b   1.000
_cell.length_c   1.000
_cell.angle_alpha   90.00
_cell.angle_beta   90.00
_cell.angle_gamma   90.00
#
_symmetry.space_group_name_H-M   'P 1'
#
loop_
_entity.id
_entity.type
_entity.pdbx_description
1 polymer ?
#
loop_
_entity_poly.entity_id
_entity_poly.type
_entity_poly.pdbx_seq_one_letter_code
_entity_poly.pdbx_strand_id
1 'polypeptide(L)'
;MLQRVIAILFVAAAIGFAWKAWQARDLANELALERSALSQMTDQRDEWLREATEVADQLDEAEQRYRDAEAAIQALQEELAEQAEDYDALRQRIQRSPASDDGDVAPVLRDTLERLP
;
A
#
# COMPACT_ATOMS: atom_id res chain seq x y z
N MET A 1 -76.87 -32.56 -15.48
CA MET A 1 -76.28 -32.00 -14.24
C MET A 1 -74.81 -32.39 -14.05
N LEU A 2 -74.43 -33.65 -14.30
CA LEU A 2 -73.04 -34.15 -14.15
C LEU A 2 -71.96 -33.30 -14.86
N GLN A 3 -72.18 -32.93 -16.13
CA GLN A 3 -71.24 -32.08 -16.89
C GLN A 3 -70.98 -30.71 -16.25
N ARG A 4 -72.00 -30.10 -15.62
CA ARG A 4 -71.85 -28.80 -14.96
C ARG A 4 -71.02 -28.92 -13.69
N VAL A 5 -71.20 -30.00 -12.93
CA VAL A 5 -70.40 -30.28 -11.72
C VAL A 5 -68.94 -30.53 -12.08
N ILE A 6 -68.67 -31.30 -13.15
CA ILE A 6 -67.32 -31.55 -13.64
C ILE A 6 -66.64 -30.25 -14.08
N ALA A 7 -67.35 -29.39 -14.83
CA ALA A 7 -66.81 -28.10 -15.26
C ALA A 7 -66.44 -27.20 -14.07
N ILE A 8 -67.28 -27.14 -13.04
CA ILE A 8 -67.02 -26.35 -11.82
C ILE A 8 -65.77 -26.88 -11.09
N LEU A 9 -65.61 -28.20 -10.97
CA LEU A 9 -64.43 -28.80 -10.34
C LEU A 9 -63.14 -28.50 -11.12
N PHE A 10 -63.19 -28.55 -12.45
CA PHE A 10 -62.03 -28.18 -13.28
C PHE A 10 -61.64 -26.71 -13.11
N VAL A 11 -62.62 -25.80 -13.05
CA VAL A 11 -62.36 -24.38 -12.82
C VAL A 11 -61.76 -24.15 -11.43
N ALA A 12 -62.29 -24.79 -10.39
CA ALA A 12 -61.74 -24.70 -9.04
C ALA A 12 -60.30 -25.24 -8.96
N ALA A 13 -60.03 -26.38 -9.62
CA ALA A 13 -58.69 -26.95 -9.69
C ALA A 13 -57.71 -26.04 -10.46
N ALA A 14 -58.14 -25.44 -11.57
CA ALA A 14 -57.33 -24.52 -12.36
C ALA A 14 -56.96 -23.26 -11.57
N ILE A 15 -57.92 -22.69 -10.82
CA ILE A 15 -57.68 -21.53 -9.94
C ILE A 15 -56.69 -21.89 -8.82
N GLY A 16 -56.86 -23.04 -8.17
CA GLY A 16 -55.94 -23.51 -7.13
C GLY A 16 -54.51 -23.71 -7.65
N PHE A 17 -54.37 -24.25 -8.88
CA PHE A 17 -53.07 -24.44 -9.51
C PHE A 17 -52.42 -23.10 -9.90
N ALA A 18 -53.20 -22.16 -10.43
CA ALA A 18 -52.72 -20.83 -10.77
C ALA A 18 -52.24 -20.07 -9.52
N TRP A 19 -52.98 -20.14 -8.41
CA TRP A 19 -52.59 -19.51 -7.16
C TRP A 19 -51.30 -20.11 -6.59
N LYS A 20 -51.18 -21.44 -6.57
CA LYS A 20 -49.97 -22.13 -6.12
C LYS A 20 -48.76 -21.79 -7.00
N ALA A 21 -48.95 -21.72 -8.32
CA ALA A 21 -47.89 -21.36 -9.26
C ALA A 21 -47.44 -19.90 -9.08
N TRP A 22 -48.38 -18.99 -8.78
CA TRP A 22 -48.08 -17.60 -8.46
C TRP A 22 -47.27 -17.49 -7.16
N GLN A 23 -47.72 -18.14 -6.08
CA GLN A 23 -47.04 -18.14 -4.78
C GLN A 23 -45.62 -18.72 -4.86
N ALA A 24 -45.44 -19.81 -5.62
CA ALA A 24 -44.11 -20.40 -5.83
C ALA A 24 -43.16 -19.47 -6.59
N ARG A 25 -43.67 -18.67 -7.55
CA ARG A 25 -42.87 -17.68 -8.29
C ARG A 25 -42.49 -16.50 -7.41
N ASP A 26 -43.40 -16.05 -6.55
CA ASP A 26 -43.17 -14.96 -5.62
C ASP A 26 -42.04 -15.30 -4.63
N LEU A 27 -42.14 -16.47 -3.99
CA LEU A 27 -41.08 -16.99 -3.09
C LEU A 27 -39.74 -17.19 -3.81
N ALA A 28 -39.75 -17.64 -5.07
CA ALA A 28 -38.53 -17.80 -5.85
C ALA A 28 -37.88 -16.44 -6.17
N ASN A 29 -38.67 -15.40 -6.42
CA ASN A 29 -38.17 -14.05 -6.66
C ASN A 29 -37.58 -13.44 -5.38
N GLU A 30 -38.25 -13.56 -4.24
CA GLU A 30 -37.72 -13.10 -2.95
C GLU A 30 -36.39 -13.77 -2.62
N LEU A 31 -36.31 -15.09 -2.77
CA LEU A 31 -35.09 -15.84 -2.51
C LEU A 31 -33.96 -15.48 -3.49
N ALA A 32 -34.28 -15.16 -4.75
CA ALA A 32 -33.31 -14.68 -5.72
C ALA A 32 -32.78 -13.28 -5.35
N LEU A 33 -33.65 -12.38 -4.89
CA LEU A 33 -33.28 -11.05 -4.42
C LEU A 33 -32.37 -11.13 -3.20
N GLU A 34 -32.72 -11.93 -2.20
CA GLU A 34 -31.89 -12.12 -1.01
C GLU A 34 -30.52 -12.73 -1.36
N ARG A 35 -30.49 -13.74 -2.23
CA ARG A 35 -29.22 -14.32 -2.71
C ARG A 35 -28.37 -13.31 -3.46
N SER A 36 -28.99 -12.46 -4.28
CA SER A 36 -28.25 -11.41 -4.99
C SER A 36 -27.69 -10.36 -4.03
N ALA A 37 -28.45 -9.99 -2.99
CA ALA A 37 -28.00 -9.04 -1.98
C ALA A 37 -26.84 -9.62 -1.15
N LEU A 38 -26.94 -10.89 -0.76
CA LEU A 38 -25.87 -11.61 -0.06
C LEU A 38 -24.61 -11.75 -0.92
N SER A 39 -24.74 -12.05 -2.22
CA SER A 39 -23.61 -12.09 -3.14
C SER A 39 -22.93 -10.73 -3.20
N GLN A 40 -23.69 -9.65 -3.43
CA GLN A 40 -23.14 -8.30 -3.49
C GLN A 40 -22.43 -7.88 -2.20
N MET A 41 -23.01 -8.21 -1.02
CA MET A 41 -22.36 -7.94 0.26
C MET A 41 -21.08 -8.75 0.45
N THR A 42 -21.05 -9.99 -0.03
CA THR A 42 -19.87 -10.87 0.02
C THR A 42 -18.78 -10.32 -0.88
N ASP A 43 -19.12 -9.97 -2.13
CA ASP A 43 -18.19 -9.41 -3.10
C ASP A 43 -17.61 -8.09 -2.60
N GLN A 44 -18.43 -7.21 -2.02
CA GLN A 44 -17.96 -5.98 -1.38
C GLN A 44 -17.03 -6.29 -0.21
N ARG A 45 -17.41 -7.18 0.72
CA ARG A 45 -16.53 -7.54 1.83
C ARG A 45 -15.16 -8.04 1.35
N ASP A 46 -15.14 -8.89 0.33
CA ASP A 46 -13.91 -9.47 -0.19
C ASP A 46 -13.04 -8.42 -0.90
N GLU A 47 -13.67 -7.46 -1.58
CA GLU A 47 -12.98 -6.30 -2.15
C GLU A 47 -12.34 -5.42 -1.07
N TRP A 48 -13.08 -5.09 -0.01
CA TRP A 48 -12.56 -4.30 1.12
C TRP A 48 -11.43 -5.03 1.85
N LEU A 49 -11.55 -6.35 2.01
CA LEU A 49 -10.49 -7.17 2.63
C LEU A 49 -9.22 -7.17 1.78
N ARG A 50 -9.37 -7.28 0.45
CA ARG A 50 -8.26 -7.21 -0.50
C ARG A 50 -7.58 -5.84 -0.45
N GLU A 51 -8.36 -4.76 -0.50
CA GLU A 51 -7.83 -3.39 -0.42
C GLU A 51 -7.11 -3.13 0.92
N ALA A 52 -7.69 -3.57 2.03
CA ALA A 52 -7.05 -3.44 3.34
C ALA A 52 -5.73 -4.20 3.43
N THR A 53 -5.65 -5.40 2.82
CA THR A 53 -4.41 -6.18 2.77
C THR A 53 -3.36 -5.48 1.91
N GLU A 54 -3.75 -4.98 0.75
CA GLU A 54 -2.85 -4.26 -0.16
C GLU A 54 -2.29 -2.98 0.49
N VAL A 55 -3.12 -2.23 1.21
CA VAL A 55 -2.68 -1.04 1.95
C VAL A 55 -1.74 -1.40 3.11
N ALA A 56 -2.00 -2.51 3.80
CA ALA A 56 -1.12 -2.99 4.87
C ALA A 56 0.27 -3.39 4.32
N ASP A 57 0.31 -4.10 3.19
CA ASP A 57 1.56 -4.49 2.54
C ASP A 57 2.35 -3.26 2.07
N GLN A 58 1.67 -2.25 1.49
CA GLN A 58 2.30 -0.99 1.09
C GLN A 58 2.88 -0.21 2.28
N LEU A 59 2.21 -0.26 3.43
CA LEU A 59 2.68 0.40 4.65
C LEU A 59 3.95 -0.28 5.19
N ASP A 60 3.97 -1.62 5.22
CA ASP A 60 5.14 -2.38 5.65
C ASP A 60 6.35 -2.12 4.74
N GLU A 61 6.14 -2.11 3.42
CA GLU A 61 7.20 -1.78 2.46
C GLU A 61 7.72 -0.35 2.63
N ALA A 62 6.83 0.62 2.87
CA ALA A 62 7.22 2.00 3.12
C ALA A 62 8.00 2.16 4.43
N GLU A 63 7.61 1.45 5.49
CA GLU A 63 8.32 1.44 6.76
C GLU A 63 9.72 0.82 6.61
N GLN A 64 9.84 -0.27 5.85
CA GLN A 64 11.14 -0.87 5.55
C GLN A 64 12.04 0.10 4.77
N ARG A 65 11.52 0.73 3.71
CA ARG A 65 12.25 1.75 2.96
C ARG A 65 12.69 2.93 3.82
N TYR A 66 11.86 3.34 4.78
CA TYR A 66 12.22 4.40 5.73
C TYR A 66 13.38 3.99 6.63
N ARG A 67 13.34 2.78 7.21
CA ARG A 67 14.43 2.27 8.06
C ARG A 67 15.74 2.14 7.29
N ASP A 68 15.68 1.64 6.05
CA ASP A 68 16.86 1.52 5.19
C ASP A 68 17.45 2.89 4.84
N ALA A 69 16.59 3.89 4.57
CA ALA A 69 17.02 5.25 4.31
C ALA A 69 17.64 5.90 5.56
N GLU A 70 17.07 5.68 6.74
CA GLU A 70 17.61 6.17 8.00
C GLU A 70 19.00 5.57 8.29
N ALA A 71 19.17 4.26 8.09
CA ALA A 71 20.45 3.59 8.22
C ALA A 71 21.49 4.14 7.22
N ALA A 72 21.08 4.38 5.97
CA ALA A 72 21.96 4.97 4.96
C ALA A 72 22.39 6.40 5.32
N ILE A 73 21.48 7.20 5.88
CA ILE A 73 21.80 8.56 6.36
C ILE A 73 22.81 8.49 7.51
N GLN A 74 22.63 7.58 8.46
CA GLN A 74 23.56 7.41 9.58
C GLN A 74 24.95 6.99 9.07
N ALA A 75 25.02 6.00 8.18
CA ALA A 75 26.28 5.58 7.57
C ALA A 75 26.98 6.72 6.83
N LEU A 76 26.23 7.54 6.08
CA LEU A 76 26.78 8.71 5.40
C LEU A 76 27.30 9.78 6.38
N GLN A 77 26.60 9.99 7.50
CA GLN A 77 27.07 10.92 8.53
C GLN A 77 28.36 10.43 9.21
N GLU A 78 28.49 9.13 9.46
CA GLU A 78 29.72 8.53 9.97
C GLU A 78 30.88 8.70 8.99
N GLU A 79 30.66 8.41 7.69
CA GLU A 79 31.69 8.59 6.66
C GLU A 79 32.12 10.06 6.53
N LEU A 80 31.16 10.99 6.58
CA LEU A 80 31.47 12.44 6.54
C LEU A 80 32.23 12.90 7.78
N ALA A 81 31.93 12.34 8.96
CA ALA A 81 32.66 12.64 10.18
C ALA A 81 34.11 12.14 10.09
N GLU A 82 34.33 10.91 9.60
CA GLU A 82 35.67 10.35 9.38
C GLU A 82 36.47 11.20 8.38
N GLN A 83 35.85 11.58 7.25
CA GLN A 83 36.50 12.46 6.27
C GLN A 83 36.84 13.84 6.83
N ALA A 84 35.99 14.41 7.69
CA ALA A 84 36.26 15.69 8.33
C ALA A 84 37.45 15.60 9.30
N GLU A 85 37.54 14.53 10.10
CA GLU A 85 38.68 14.28 10.99
C GLU A 85 39.99 14.12 10.21
N ASP A 86 39.97 13.33 9.13
CA ASP A 86 41.11 13.15 8.24
C ASP A 86 41.56 14.48 7.60
N TYR A 87 40.59 15.28 7.14
CA TYR A 87 40.87 16.59 6.57
C TYR A 87 41.49 17.54 7.61
N ASP A 88 40.97 17.58 8.83
CA ASP A 88 41.51 18.40 9.91
C ASP A 88 42.93 17.94 10.32
N ALA A 89 43.18 16.64 10.37
CA ALA A 89 44.51 16.08 10.62
C ALA A 89 45.50 16.48 9.52
N LEU A 90 45.08 16.41 8.26
CA LEU A 90 45.88 16.84 7.11
C LEU A 90 46.16 18.35 7.15
N ARG A 91 45.14 19.16 7.44
CA ARG A 91 45.25 20.62 7.57
C ARG A 91 46.24 21.00 8.67
N GLN A 92 46.14 20.38 9.85
CA GLN A 92 47.07 20.61 10.96
C GLN A 92 48.50 20.22 10.59
N ARG A 93 48.69 19.12 9.86
CA ARG A 93 50.01 18.69 9.39
C ARG A 93 50.62 19.71 8.42
N ILE A 94 49.85 20.22 7.46
CA ILE A 94 50.30 21.26 6.53
C ILE A 94 50.69 22.55 7.28
N GLN A 95 49.88 22.98 8.24
CA GLN A 95 50.18 24.16 9.07
C GLN A 95 51.45 24.01 9.91
N ARG A 96 51.73 22.80 10.42
CA ARG A 96 52.92 22.51 11.23
C ARG A 96 54.19 22.32 10.38
N SER A 97 54.07 22.04 9.08
CA SER A 97 55.23 21.89 8.20
C SER A 97 55.94 23.25 7.99
N PRO A 98 57.27 23.30 8.16
CA PRO A 98 58.03 24.53 7.95
C PRO A 98 57.96 24.98 6.49
N ALA A 99 57.93 26.29 6.25
CA ALA A 99 57.85 26.86 4.90
C ALA A 99 59.05 26.50 4.00
N SER A 100 60.14 25.98 4.57
CA SER A 100 61.29 25.46 3.81
C SER A 100 61.01 24.12 3.11
N ASP A 101 59.98 23.38 3.54
CA ASP A 101 59.55 22.12 2.93
C ASP A 101 58.48 22.33 1.84
N ASP A 102 58.02 23.56 1.65
CA ASP A 102 57.09 23.94 0.59
C ASP A 102 57.87 24.07 -0.73
N GLY A 103 57.67 23.14 -1.67
CA GLY A 103 58.16 23.28 -3.04
C GLY A 103 57.47 24.45 -3.77
N ASP A 104 57.93 24.83 -4.97
CA ASP A 104 57.52 26.08 -5.67
C ASP A 104 56.00 26.38 -5.76
N VAL A 105 55.14 25.35 -5.71
CA VAL A 105 53.67 25.47 -5.79
C VAL A 105 52.94 25.30 -4.44
N ALA A 106 53.62 24.85 -3.39
CA ALA A 106 53.02 24.61 -2.07
C ALA A 106 52.57 25.89 -1.32
N PRO A 107 53.21 27.07 -1.46
CA PRO A 107 52.74 28.29 -0.79
C PRO A 107 51.34 28.73 -1.27
N VAL A 108 51.06 28.58 -2.57
CA VAL A 108 49.74 28.92 -3.16
C VAL A 108 48.66 27.97 -2.66
N LEU A 109 48.99 26.68 -2.52
CA LEU A 109 48.09 25.65 -1.98
C LEU A 109 47.84 25.84 -0.47
N ARG A 110 48.87 26.21 0.31
CA ARG A 110 48.73 26.53 1.74
C ARG A 110 47.81 27.72 1.94
N ASP A 111 48.02 28.81 1.20
CA ASP A 111 47.23 30.04 1.28
C ASP A 111 45.76 29.83 0.84
N THR A 112 45.49 28.94 -0.12
CA THR A 112 44.12 28.57 -0.49
C THR A 112 43.43 27.69 0.56
N LEU A 113 44.14 26.76 1.19
CA LEU A 113 43.61 25.91 2.27
C LEU A 113 43.39 26.68 3.59
N GLU A 114 44.23 27.68 3.88
CA GLU A 114 44.08 28.53 5.07
C GLU A 114 42.91 29.53 4.94
N ARG A 115 42.50 29.88 3.72
CA ARG A 115 41.38 30.79 3.44
C ARG A 115 40.01 30.13 3.30
N LEU A 116 39.94 28.80 3.30
CA LEU A 116 38.64 28.11 3.33
C LEU A 116 38.00 28.30 4.72
N PRO A 117 36.69 28.65 4.78
CA PRO A 117 35.98 28.89 6.03
C PRO A 117 35.87 27.63 6.90
#